data_AF-A0A7V9ZN45-F1
#
_entry.id   AF-A0A7V9ZN45-F1
#
_cell.length_a   1.000
_cell.length_b   1.000
_cell.length_c   1.000
_cell.angle_alpha   90.00
_cell.angle_beta   90.00
_cell.angle_gamma   90.00
#
_symmetry.space_group_name_H-M   'P 1'
#
loop_
_entity.id
_entity.type
_entity.pdbx_description
1 polymer ?
#
loop_
_entity_poly.entity_id
_entity_poly.type
_entity_poly.pdbx_seq_one_letter_code
_entity_poly.pdbx_strand_id
1 'polypeptide(L)'
;MMRITPFSAKFADLAWQETRTITVCGRDELPDGEYAFVESYCDEASCDCRRVMLTVLGRTSGARVWATISYGWESEQFYERWVGRAVEGADTKGPYLDPFNPQSRYADVLLAMFEYVLTDRAYVERLERHYRMFKAVAKNEPERRGQRKKSKRQNLRVVK
;
A
#
# COMPACT_ATOMS: atom_id res chain seq x y z
N MET A 1 12.34 4.42 -9.36
CA MET A 1 10.89 4.18 -9.39
C MET A 1 10.56 3.55 -8.06
N MET A 2 9.74 4.24 -7.26
CA MET A 2 9.39 3.85 -5.91
C MET A 2 8.76 2.47 -5.90
N ARG A 3 9.46 1.47 -5.34
CA ARG A 3 8.86 0.15 -5.17
C ARG A 3 7.98 0.18 -3.93
N ILE A 4 6.74 -0.22 -4.12
CA ILE A 4 5.74 -0.40 -3.07
C ILE A 4 5.65 -1.90 -2.80
N THR A 5 5.77 -2.28 -1.53
CA THR A 5 5.81 -3.68 -1.11
C THR A 5 4.77 -3.90 0.00
N PRO A 6 3.99 -5.01 -0.04
CA PRO A 6 3.03 -5.33 1.01
C PRO A 6 3.68 -5.41 2.39
N PHE A 7 2.99 -4.90 3.42
CA PHE A 7 3.44 -5.00 4.81
C PHE A 7 3.66 -6.46 5.23
N SER A 8 2.77 -7.34 4.78
CA SER A 8 2.83 -8.80 5.00
C SER A 8 4.10 -9.46 4.45
N ALA A 9 4.79 -8.86 3.47
CA ALA A 9 6.04 -9.40 2.95
C ALA A 9 7.18 -9.37 3.98
N LYS A 10 7.08 -8.50 5.00
CA LYS A 10 8.05 -8.38 6.10
C LYS A 10 7.46 -8.78 7.45
N PHE A 11 6.14 -8.63 7.64
CA PHE A 11 5.45 -8.88 8.91
C PHE A 11 4.16 -9.68 8.68
N ALA A 12 4.27 -10.92 8.20
CA ALA A 12 3.11 -11.74 7.80
C ALA A 12 2.10 -11.97 8.93
N ASP A 13 2.55 -12.42 10.11
CA ASP A 13 1.67 -12.73 11.24
C ASP A 13 0.96 -11.47 11.76
N LEU A 14 1.68 -10.36 11.87
CA LEU A 14 1.11 -9.10 12.33
C LEU A 14 0.13 -8.52 11.30
N ALA A 15 0.47 -8.59 10.01
CA ALA A 15 -0.45 -8.20 8.95
C ALA A 15 -1.75 -9.02 9.02
N TRP A 16 -1.67 -10.33 9.23
CA TRP A 16 -2.84 -11.19 9.39
C TRP A 16 -3.71 -10.79 10.58
N GLN A 17 -3.10 -10.43 11.70
CA GLN A 17 -3.82 -10.06 12.93
C GLN A 17 -4.44 -8.66 12.88
N GLU A 18 -3.79 -7.71 12.21
CA GLU A 18 -4.10 -6.28 12.33
C GLU A 18 -4.65 -5.64 11.06
N THR A 19 -4.71 -6.38 9.94
CA THR A 19 -5.36 -5.91 8.71
C THR A 19 -6.79 -5.50 9.02
N ARG A 20 -7.12 -4.26 8.68
CA ARG A 20 -8.49 -3.77 8.86
C ARG A 20 -9.40 -4.40 7.83
N THR A 21 -10.53 -4.92 8.30
CA THR A 21 -11.63 -5.37 7.46
C THR A 21 -12.89 -4.58 7.77
N ILE A 22 -13.77 -4.44 6.79
CA ILE A 22 -15.14 -3.96 6.97
C ILE A 22 -16.11 -5.02 6.48
N THR A 23 -17.20 -5.20 7.21
CA THR A 23 -18.31 -6.07 6.80
C THR A 23 -19.45 -5.22 6.30
N VAL A 24 -19.93 -5.54 5.10
CA VAL A 24 -21.01 -4.84 4.40
C VAL A 24 -22.17 -5.80 4.30
N CYS A 25 -23.36 -5.33 4.70
CA CYS A 25 -24.59 -6.10 4.62
C CYS A 25 -25.77 -5.16 4.31
N GLY A 26 -26.62 -5.55 3.35
CA GLY A 26 -27.85 -4.84 3.00
C GLY A 26 -27.63 -3.48 2.35
N ARG A 27 -26.53 -3.28 1.60
CA ARG A 27 -26.27 -2.05 0.85
C ARG A 27 -26.41 -2.27 -0.65
N ASP A 28 -27.12 -1.34 -1.32
CA ASP A 28 -27.28 -1.38 -2.78
C ASP A 28 -25.99 -0.95 -3.51
N GLU A 29 -25.17 -0.12 -2.88
CA GLU A 29 -24.01 0.54 -3.50
C GLU A 29 -22.76 -0.35 -3.54
N LEU A 30 -22.70 -1.38 -2.69
CA LEU A 30 -21.59 -2.31 -2.58
C LEU A 30 -22.13 -3.69 -2.17
N PRO A 31 -21.78 -4.78 -2.87
CA PRO A 31 -22.24 -6.13 -2.53
C PRO A 31 -21.93 -6.51 -1.09
N ASP A 32 -22.79 -7.35 -0.54
CA ASP A 32 -22.56 -7.93 0.78
C ASP A 32 -21.26 -8.74 0.81
N GLY A 33 -20.50 -8.57 1.89
CA GLY A 33 -19.22 -9.24 2.03
C GLY A 33 -18.29 -8.59 3.03
N GLU A 34 -17.08 -9.16 3.09
CA GLU A 34 -15.98 -8.65 3.90
C GLU A 34 -14.89 -8.10 2.98
N TYR A 35 -14.45 -6.88 3.26
CA TYR A 35 -13.46 -6.14 2.46
C TYR A 35 -12.26 -5.81 3.32
N ALA A 36 -11.09 -6.33 2.94
CA ALA A 36 -9.82 -6.14 3.63
C ALA A 36 -9.02 -4.99 3.02
N PHE A 37 -8.49 -4.10 3.86
CA PHE A 37 -7.62 -2.99 3.47
C PHE A 37 -6.15 -3.43 3.63
N VAL A 38 -5.60 -4.05 2.58
CA VAL A 38 -4.24 -4.62 2.63
C VAL A 38 -3.18 -3.53 2.46
N GLU A 39 -2.37 -3.35 3.49
CA GLU A 39 -1.34 -2.31 3.56
C GLU A 39 -0.10 -2.63 2.71
N SER A 40 0.38 -1.62 1.99
CA SER A 40 1.67 -1.63 1.29
C SER A 40 2.41 -0.31 1.48
N TYR A 41 3.73 -0.39 1.58
CA TYR A 41 4.61 0.74 1.92
C TYR A 41 5.80 0.86 0.96
N CYS A 42 6.38 2.06 0.87
CA CYS A 42 7.61 2.32 0.12
C CYS A 42 8.82 1.62 0.77
N ASP A 43 9.49 0.78 -0.01
CA ASP A 43 10.66 0.00 0.43
C ASP A 43 12.01 0.71 0.22
N GLU A 44 12.03 1.91 -0.38
CA GLU A 44 13.27 2.66 -0.61
C GLU A 44 13.81 3.22 0.71
N ALA A 45 15.01 2.80 1.14
CA ALA A 45 15.59 3.15 2.44
C ALA A 45 15.68 4.67 2.72
N SER A 46 15.96 5.47 1.68
CA SER A 46 16.10 6.93 1.75
C SER A 46 14.77 7.70 1.69
N CYS A 47 13.66 7.05 1.38
CA CYS A 47 12.37 7.70 1.21
C CYS A 47 11.54 7.71 2.50
N ASP A 48 11.25 8.89 3.04
CA ASP A 48 10.34 9.12 4.18
C ASP A 48 8.97 9.63 3.69
N CYS A 49 8.33 8.93 2.76
CA CYS A 49 7.07 9.40 2.16
C CYS A 49 5.89 9.47 3.12
N ARG A 50 5.94 8.83 4.31
CA ARG A 50 4.86 8.81 5.32
C ARG A 50 3.46 8.62 4.74
N ARG A 51 3.33 7.57 3.92
CA ARG A 51 2.13 7.20 3.18
C ARG A 51 1.94 5.69 3.21
N VAL A 52 0.69 5.26 3.12
CA VAL A 52 0.29 3.87 2.88
C VAL A 52 -0.47 3.78 1.56
N MET A 53 -0.27 2.70 0.82
CA MET A 53 -1.13 2.29 -0.28
C MET A 53 -1.94 1.08 0.18
N LEU A 54 -3.25 1.17 0.07
CA LEU A 54 -4.20 0.16 0.51
C LEU A 54 -4.84 -0.49 -0.71
N THR A 55 -4.62 -1.79 -0.86
CA THR A 55 -5.34 -2.60 -1.84
C THR A 55 -6.55 -3.22 -1.17
N VAL A 56 -7.74 -2.84 -1.62
CA VAL A 56 -8.99 -3.37 -1.07
C VAL A 56 -9.34 -4.68 -1.78
N LEU A 57 -9.45 -5.76 -1.01
CA LEU A 57 -9.77 -7.10 -1.50
C LEU A 57 -11.05 -7.63 -0.85
N GLY A 58 -11.93 -8.24 -1.64
CA GLY A 58 -13.11 -8.94 -1.13
C GLY A 58 -12.77 -10.38 -0.74
N ARG A 59 -13.20 -10.82 0.44
CA ARG A 59 -12.89 -12.16 1.00
C ARG A 59 -13.20 -13.32 0.05
N THR A 60 -14.29 -13.23 -0.70
CA THR A 60 -14.75 -14.27 -1.63
C THR A 60 -14.37 -14.00 -3.09
N SER A 61 -13.69 -12.89 -3.37
CA SER A 61 -13.42 -12.39 -4.74
C SER A 61 -12.06 -12.80 -5.29
N GLY A 62 -11.31 -13.66 -4.60
CA GLY A 62 -9.94 -14.01 -4.96
C GLY A 62 -9.02 -12.79 -4.97
N ALA A 63 -8.15 -12.70 -5.98
CA ALA A 63 -7.17 -11.61 -6.12
C ALA A 63 -7.73 -10.35 -6.82
N ARG A 64 -9.06 -10.24 -6.98
CA ARG A 64 -9.68 -9.05 -7.58
C ARG A 64 -9.47 -7.83 -6.70
N VAL A 65 -8.86 -6.79 -7.25
CA VAL A 65 -8.76 -5.47 -6.62
C VAL A 65 -10.09 -4.73 -6.75
N TRP A 66 -10.64 -4.29 -5.62
CA TRP A 66 -11.89 -3.53 -5.56
C TRP A 66 -11.66 -2.03 -5.54
N ALA A 67 -10.60 -1.59 -4.86
CA ALA A 67 -10.10 -0.23 -4.88
C ALA A 67 -8.60 -0.24 -4.55
N THR A 68 -7.90 0.77 -5.05
CA THR A 68 -6.55 1.10 -4.56
C THR A 68 -6.57 2.51 -4.00
N ILE A 69 -6.36 2.64 -2.69
CA ILE A 69 -6.46 3.91 -1.99
C ILE A 69 -5.06 4.29 -1.50
N SER A 70 -4.61 5.48 -1.83
CA SER A 70 -3.39 6.06 -1.28
C SER A 70 -3.77 6.99 -0.13
N TYR A 71 -3.06 6.91 1.00
CA TYR A 71 -3.31 7.73 2.18
C TYR A 71 -2.01 8.32 2.74
N GLY A 72 -1.97 9.64 2.82
CA GLY A 72 -0.93 10.40 3.51
C GLY A 72 -1.47 11.12 4.74
N TRP A 73 -0.80 10.96 5.88
CA TRP A 73 -1.22 11.52 7.17
C TRP A 73 -0.51 12.83 7.54
N GLU A 74 0.51 13.24 6.78
CA GLU A 74 1.24 14.48 7.06
C GLU A 74 0.56 15.73 6.51
N SER A 75 1.04 16.89 6.96
CA SER A 75 0.61 18.19 6.42
C SER A 75 0.95 18.35 4.93
N GLU A 76 0.20 19.18 4.20
CA GLU A 76 0.53 19.56 2.81
C GLU A 76 1.95 20.11 2.71
N GLN A 77 2.37 20.98 3.64
CA GLN A 77 3.73 21.53 3.70
C GLN A 77 4.82 20.46 3.79
N PHE A 78 4.55 19.35 4.48
CA PHE A 78 5.47 18.22 4.49
C PHE A 78 5.60 17.62 3.10
N TYR A 79 4.49 17.38 2.42
CA TYR A 79 4.48 16.80 1.08
C TYR A 79 5.06 17.73 0.02
N GLU A 80 4.86 19.04 0.12
CA GLU A 80 5.51 20.03 -0.74
C GLU A 80 7.04 19.94 -0.63
N ARG A 81 7.56 19.88 0.60
CA ARG A 81 8.99 19.72 0.85
C ARG A 81 9.52 18.37 0.37
N TRP A 82 8.74 17.31 0.57
CA TRP A 82 9.13 15.95 0.18
C TRP A 82 9.18 15.77 -1.34
N VAL A 83 8.19 16.30 -2.08
CA VAL A 83 8.18 16.26 -3.55
C VAL A 83 9.15 17.31 -4.15
N GLY A 84 9.43 18.39 -3.42
CA GLY A 84 10.30 19.49 -3.88
C GLY A 84 9.59 20.47 -4.81
N ARG A 85 8.26 20.50 -4.79
CA ARG A 85 7.41 21.44 -5.54
C ARG A 85 6.08 21.63 -4.80
N ALA A 86 5.36 22.70 -5.13
CA ALA A 86 3.96 22.83 -4.72
C ALA A 86 3.18 21.59 -5.17
N VAL A 87 2.41 21.02 -4.25
CA VAL A 87 1.50 19.91 -4.53
C VAL A 87 0.10 20.49 -4.61
N GLU A 88 -0.58 20.28 -5.74
CA GLU A 88 -1.97 20.68 -5.89
C GLU A 88 -2.86 19.46 -5.64
N GLY A 89 -3.88 19.63 -4.79
CA GLY A 89 -4.97 18.68 -4.64
C GLY A 89 -4.80 17.59 -3.56
N ALA A 90 -5.84 16.75 -3.48
CA ALA A 90 -6.01 15.65 -2.52
C ALA A 90 -5.02 14.47 -2.74
N ASP A 91 -4.20 14.51 -3.78
CA ASP A 91 -3.33 13.40 -4.21
C ASP A 91 -2.08 13.20 -3.32
N THR A 92 -2.00 13.94 -2.21
CA THR A 92 -0.85 13.88 -1.29
C THR A 92 -1.23 13.71 0.16
N LYS A 93 -2.24 14.43 0.64
CA LYS A 93 -2.73 14.38 2.01
C LYS A 93 -4.16 13.87 2.03
N GLY A 94 -4.47 13.04 3.02
CA GLY A 94 -5.76 12.38 3.11
C GLY A 94 -5.83 11.16 2.19
N PRO A 95 -6.95 10.42 2.25
CA PRO A 95 -7.17 9.29 1.39
C PRO A 95 -7.63 9.76 0.00
N TYR A 96 -7.16 9.09 -1.05
CA TYR A 96 -7.63 9.32 -2.41
C TYR A 96 -7.50 8.04 -3.24
N LEU A 97 -8.28 7.91 -4.31
CA LEU A 97 -8.15 6.80 -5.25
C LEU A 97 -6.87 6.95 -6.07
N ASP A 98 -5.98 5.97 -5.99
CA ASP A 98 -4.73 6.02 -6.75
C ASP A 98 -5.01 5.85 -8.26
N PRO A 99 -4.71 6.86 -9.10
CA PRO A 99 -5.10 6.86 -10.51
C PRO A 99 -4.24 5.90 -11.36
N PHE A 100 -3.13 5.40 -10.82
CA PHE A 100 -2.21 4.51 -11.55
C PHE A 100 -2.47 3.03 -11.25
N ASN A 101 -3.42 2.73 -10.37
CA ASN A 101 -3.71 1.37 -9.94
C ASN A 101 -5.15 0.96 -10.27
N PRO A 102 -5.44 -0.36 -10.32
CA PRO A 102 -6.77 -0.85 -10.63
C PRO A 102 -7.84 -0.32 -9.65
N GLN A 103 -8.96 0.10 -10.22
CA GLN A 103 -10.17 0.49 -9.51
C GLN A 103 -11.34 -0.32 -10.04
N SER A 104 -12.30 -0.65 -9.17
CA SER A 104 -13.60 -1.19 -9.60
C SER A 104 -14.66 -0.10 -9.63
N ARG A 105 -15.86 -0.41 -10.14
CA ARG A 105 -17.03 0.49 -10.06
C ARG A 105 -17.46 0.87 -8.64
N TYR A 106 -16.90 0.21 -7.62
CA TYR A 106 -17.22 0.45 -6.22
C TYR A 106 -16.14 1.26 -5.47
N ALA A 107 -15.13 1.74 -6.19
CA ALA A 107 -13.97 2.37 -5.58
C ALA A 107 -14.35 3.61 -4.76
N ASP A 108 -15.25 4.46 -5.25
CA ASP A 108 -15.69 5.66 -4.54
C ASP A 108 -16.42 5.33 -3.21
N VAL A 109 -17.25 4.28 -3.21
CA VAL A 109 -17.95 3.82 -2.01
C VAL A 109 -16.94 3.30 -0.97
N LEU A 110 -15.93 2.56 -1.42
CA LEU A 110 -14.87 2.04 -0.57
C LEU A 110 -13.95 3.15 -0.03
N LEU A 111 -13.70 4.20 -0.83
CA LEU A 111 -13.01 5.40 -0.37
C LEU A 111 -13.79 6.10 0.75
N ALA A 112 -15.10 6.34 0.56
CA ALA A 112 -15.95 6.95 1.58
C ALA A 112 -16.02 6.10 2.87
N MET A 113 -16.06 4.78 2.75
CA MET A 113 -15.95 3.88 3.91
C MET A 113 -14.59 3.99 4.60
N PHE A 114 -13.51 4.13 3.83
CA PHE A 114 -12.17 4.30 4.39
C PHE A 114 -12.01 5.65 5.12
N GLU A 115 -12.57 6.73 4.56
CA GLU A 115 -12.65 8.04 5.23
C GLU A 115 -13.35 7.94 6.60
N TYR A 116 -14.44 7.15 6.69
CA TYR A 116 -15.08 6.88 7.96
C TYR A 116 -14.18 6.08 8.92
N VAL A 117 -13.46 5.06 8.40
CA VAL A 117 -12.50 4.29 9.21
C VAL A 117 -11.37 5.17 9.77
N LEU A 118 -10.94 6.20 9.04
CA LEU A 118 -9.92 7.16 9.50
C LEU A 118 -10.36 8.03 10.69
N THR A 119 -11.65 8.05 11.03
CA THR A 119 -12.12 8.69 12.28
C THR A 119 -11.68 7.94 13.53
N ASP A 120 -11.32 6.65 13.40
CA ASP A 120 -10.69 5.87 14.46
C ASP A 120 -9.20 6.23 14.56
N ARG A 121 -8.88 7.07 15.55
CA ARG A 121 -7.50 7.51 15.81
C ARG A 121 -6.55 6.34 16.09
N ALA A 122 -7.01 5.28 16.75
CA ALA A 122 -6.18 4.12 17.03
C ALA A 122 -5.82 3.36 15.75
N TYR A 123 -6.67 3.44 14.72
CA TYR A 123 -6.33 2.91 13.41
C TYR A 123 -5.28 3.74 12.68
N VAL A 124 -5.41 5.07 12.70
CA VAL A 124 -4.40 5.97 12.11
C VAL A 124 -3.03 5.76 12.77
N GLU A 125 -2.99 5.73 14.10
CA GLU A 125 -1.76 5.46 14.87
C GLU A 125 -1.14 4.10 14.52
N ARG A 126 -1.99 3.09 14.24
CA ARG A 126 -1.54 1.76 13.80
C ARG A 126 -0.89 1.81 12.41
N LEU A 127 -1.49 2.52 11.44
CA LEU A 127 -0.89 2.71 10.11
C LEU A 127 0.48 3.40 10.21
N GLU A 128 0.60 4.44 11.03
CA GLU A 128 1.88 5.10 11.26
C GLU A 128 2.92 4.19 11.94
N ARG A 129 2.49 3.37 12.90
CA ARG A 129 3.35 2.38 13.54
C ARG A 129 3.87 1.35 12.53
N HIS A 130 2.99 0.79 11.71
CA HIS A 130 3.36 -0.16 10.66
C HIS A 130 4.34 0.45 9.67
N TYR A 131 4.11 1.70 9.26
CA TYR A 131 5.05 2.45 8.44
C TYR A 131 6.45 2.52 9.09
N ARG A 132 6.53 2.95 10.36
CA ARG A 132 7.81 3.05 11.08
C ARG A 132 8.53 1.71 11.17
N MET A 133 7.80 0.64 11.51
CA MET A 133 8.34 -0.73 11.54
C MET A 133 8.88 -1.16 10.17
N PHE A 134 8.12 -0.89 9.10
CA PHE A 134 8.50 -1.21 7.74
C PHE A 134 9.76 -0.45 7.30
N LYS A 135 9.85 0.85 7.58
CA LYS A 135 11.02 1.68 7.27
C LYS A 135 12.25 1.26 8.06
N ALA A 136 12.10 0.83 9.31
CA ALA A 136 13.21 0.34 10.12
C ALA A 136 13.86 -0.90 9.49
N VAL A 137 13.06 -1.83 8.98
CA VAL A 137 13.59 -2.99 8.24
C VAL A 137 14.20 -2.57 6.91
N ALA A 138 13.54 -1.72 6.13
CA ALA A 138 14.03 -1.27 4.82
C ALA A 138 15.41 -0.59 4.89
N LYS A 139 15.71 0.15 5.97
CA LYS A 139 17.02 0.79 6.19
C LYS A 139 18.14 -0.21 6.52
N ASN A 140 17.81 -1.36 7.08
CA ASN A 140 18.77 -2.39 7.49
C ASN A 140 18.96 -3.46 6.42
N GLU A 141 18.12 -3.50 5.38
CA GLU A 141 18.34 -4.38 4.24
C GLU A 141 19.51 -3.85 3.41
N PRO A 142 20.50 -4.70 3.07
CA PRO A 142 21.54 -4.29 2.15
C PRO A 142 20.86 -3.85 0.86
N GLU A 143 21.23 -2.67 0.33
CA GLU A 143 20.78 -2.21 -0.98
C GLU A 143 20.93 -3.40 -1.94
N ARG A 144 19.81 -3.90 -2.48
CA ARG A 144 19.83 -4.99 -3.47
C ARG A 144 20.42 -4.42 -4.77
N ARG A 145 21.72 -4.21 -4.79
CA ARG A 145 22.52 -3.80 -5.94
C ARG A 145 22.50 -4.95 -6.93
N GLY A 146 21.50 -4.92 -7.82
CA GLY A 146 21.40 -5.70 -9.03
C GLY A 146 21.92 -7.14 -8.98
N GLN A 147 21.16 -8.08 -8.42
CA GLN A 147 21.28 -9.48 -8.81
C GLN A 147 20.64 -9.68 -10.19
N ARG A 148 21.26 -9.09 -11.22
CA ARG A 148 21.02 -9.42 -12.62
C ARG A 148 22.37 -9.48 -13.33
N LYS A 149 23.23 -10.43 -12.92
CA LYS A 149 24.40 -10.88 -13.70
C LYS A 149 24.95 -12.19 -13.12
N LYS A 150 24.51 -13.32 -13.69
CA LYS A 150 25.30 -14.50 -14.12
C LYS A 150 24.41 -15.76 -14.20
N SER A 151 23.55 -15.84 -15.22
CA SER A 151 23.05 -17.14 -15.73
C SER A 151 23.17 -17.27 -17.26
N LYS A 152 24.17 -16.60 -17.84
CA LYS A 152 24.60 -16.85 -19.22
C LYS A 152 26.09 -17.18 -19.21
N ARG A 153 26.41 -18.47 -19.06
CA ARG A 153 27.61 -19.16 -19.58
C ARG A 153 27.76 -20.52 -18.90
N GLN A 154 26.94 -21.48 -19.31
CA GLN A 154 27.24 -22.92 -19.31
C GLN A 154 26.11 -23.61 -20.08
N ASN A 155 26.20 -23.58 -21.41
CA ASN A 155 25.58 -24.55 -22.33
C ASN A 155 26.11 -24.30 -23.74
N LEU A 156 27.44 -24.33 -23.87
CA LEU A 156 28.09 -24.51 -25.17
C LEU A 156 29.35 -25.33 -24.94
N ARG A 157 29.17 -26.65 -24.86
CA ARG A 157 30.22 -27.67 -25.06
C ARG A 157 29.60 -29.07 -25.03
N VAL A 158 28.81 -29.39 -26.05
CA VAL A 158 28.71 -30.75 -26.61
C VAL A 158 28.37 -30.58 -28.09
N VAL A 159 29.38 -30.48 -28.94
CA VAL A 159 29.42 -31.14 -30.27
C VAL A 159 30.90 -31.24 -30.64
N LYS A 160 31.46 -32.43 -30.49
CA LYS A 160 32.52 -32.96 -31.34
C LYS A 160 32.34 -34.46 -31.39
#